data_AF-A0A3Q0J7Q9-F1
#
_entry.id   AF-A0A3Q0J7Q9-F1
#
_cell.length_a   1.000
_cell.length_b   1.000
_cell.length_c   1.000
_cell.angle_alpha   90.00
_cell.angle_beta   90.00
_cell.angle_gamma   90.00
#
_symmetry.space_group_name_H-M   'P 1'
#
loop_
_entity.id
_entity.type
_entity.pdbx_description
1 polymer ?
#
loop_
_entity_poly.entity_id
_entity_poly.type
_entity_poly.pdbx_seq_one_letter_code
_entity_poly.pdbx_strand_id
1 'polypeptide(L)'
;MDQISLCVPDLRLRHRENPDFFYINKNLRSSYLHSTIPSGLMLYNKHSLDLDLSTAPRRFKEVCRTVLGGGRFPSGRTEEGVIFNELHKLYIKHACHEYLENWPELVRYCGYREDNIPQLEDVNTYLKRKTGFQLRPVAGYLSPRDFLSGLAFRVFHCTQYIRHSSDPFYTPEPDCCHELLGHMPLLANPTFAQFSQELGLTSLGASDEDVERLGTLYFFTVEFGLCKQDGALKVYGAGLLSSVAELTHAVTNAGDKIRRFDPAVTVSEECIITAYQNAYYYTDSFEEAKEKMREFAGTIQRPFGVRYNPYTQSVEVLSNSEKIAALVSELRGDLCIVRNALKKIHAREETVENLTHMLTDTMHINTQDEEEGQDISPN
;
A
#
# COMPACT_ATOMS: atom_id res chain seq x y z
N MET A 1 26.14 19.50 -12.09
CA MET A 1 25.67 19.63 -10.70
C MET A 1 24.21 20.02 -10.77
N ASP A 2 23.30 19.06 -10.83
CA ASP A 2 21.86 19.31 -10.72
C ASP A 2 21.25 18.08 -10.01
N GLN A 3 21.10 18.19 -8.68
CA GLN A 3 20.32 17.25 -7.89
C GLN A 3 18.84 17.62 -8.07
N ILE A 4 18.11 16.94 -8.95
CA ILE A 4 16.64 16.94 -8.88
C ILE A 4 16.28 15.95 -7.76
N SER A 5 16.21 16.44 -6.52
CA SER A 5 15.62 15.72 -5.41
C SER A 5 14.13 16.04 -5.40
N LEU A 6 13.30 15.11 -5.85
CA LEU A 6 11.85 15.18 -5.60
C LEU A 6 11.64 14.83 -4.13
N CYS A 7 11.46 15.87 -3.31
CA CYS A 7 11.25 15.77 -1.87
C CYS A 7 9.79 16.11 -1.55
N VAL A 8 9.14 15.32 -0.69
CA VAL A 8 7.80 15.64 -0.17
C VAL A 8 7.94 16.77 0.88
N PRO A 9 7.18 17.89 0.81
CA PRO A 9 7.26 18.94 1.81
C PRO A 9 6.76 18.47 3.18
N ASP A 10 7.51 18.83 4.22
CA ASP A 10 7.19 18.65 5.64
C ASP A 10 5.94 19.48 6.05
N LEU A 11 5.08 18.89 6.88
CA LEU A 11 3.84 19.49 7.38
C LEU A 11 4.16 20.65 8.35
N ARG A 12 4.12 21.89 7.87
CA ARG A 12 3.95 23.06 8.75
C ARG A 12 2.90 24.01 8.19
N LEU A 13 1.73 24.01 8.84
CA LEU A 13 0.66 24.99 8.64
C LEU A 13 1.19 26.40 8.92
N ARG A 14 1.14 27.29 7.93
CA ARG A 14 1.25 28.74 8.14
C ARG A 14 0.01 29.41 7.56
N HIS A 15 -0.73 30.10 8.42
CA HIS A 15 -1.80 31.00 8.01
C HIS A 15 -1.24 32.23 7.29
N ARG A 16 -1.85 32.64 6.17
CA ARG A 16 -1.87 34.04 5.76
C ARG A 16 -3.12 34.40 4.97
N GLU A 17 -3.52 35.66 5.18
CA GLU A 17 -4.77 36.30 4.81
C GLU A 17 -4.70 36.99 3.43
N ASN A 18 -5.92 37.19 2.89
CA ASN A 18 -6.39 38.12 1.85
C ASN A 18 -6.52 37.68 0.37
N PRO A 19 -7.64 38.08 -0.31
CA PRO A 19 -8.13 37.51 -1.57
C PRO A 19 -7.83 38.42 -2.78
N ASP A 20 -7.93 37.89 -4.01
CA ASP A 20 -8.69 38.50 -5.12
C ASP A 20 -8.52 37.74 -6.47
N PHE A 21 -9.68 37.59 -7.14
CA PHE A 21 -9.99 37.19 -8.54
C PHE A 21 -9.90 35.73 -9.04
N PHE A 22 -11.07 35.26 -9.49
CA PHE A 22 -11.40 34.03 -10.23
C PHE A 22 -11.19 34.18 -11.75
N TYR A 23 -10.96 33.06 -12.46
CA TYR A 23 -11.75 32.62 -13.63
C TYR A 23 -11.46 31.15 -13.99
N ILE A 24 -12.52 30.32 -14.10
CA ILE A 24 -12.52 28.99 -14.73
C ILE A 24 -13.27 29.11 -16.06
N ASN A 25 -12.68 28.68 -17.18
CA ASN A 25 -13.48 28.17 -18.30
C ASN A 25 -12.72 27.17 -19.20
N LYS A 26 -13.45 26.14 -19.62
CA LYS A 26 -13.07 25.07 -20.56
C LYS A 26 -13.21 25.57 -22.02
N ASN A 27 -12.29 25.13 -22.87
CA ASN A 27 -12.27 25.18 -24.34
C ASN A 27 -12.02 26.54 -25.04
N LEU A 28 -10.88 26.66 -25.75
CA LEU A 28 -10.79 27.11 -27.16
C LEU A 28 -9.35 26.98 -27.72
N ARG A 29 -9.28 26.71 -29.03
CA ARG A 29 -8.07 26.49 -29.85
C ARG A 29 -7.15 27.72 -29.93
N SER A 30 -5.86 27.41 -30.13
CA SER A 30 -4.81 28.10 -30.91
C SER A 30 -4.97 29.60 -31.21
N SER A 31 -4.01 30.44 -30.79
CA SER A 31 -3.00 31.05 -31.69
C SER A 31 -2.23 32.22 -31.04
N TYR A 32 -0.96 32.39 -31.46
CA TYR A 32 0.01 33.49 -31.22
C TYR A 32 0.68 33.52 -29.82
N LEU A 33 2.00 33.72 -29.63
CA LEU A 33 3.11 34.16 -30.48
C LEU A 33 4.44 33.70 -29.83
N HIS A 34 5.47 33.42 -30.64
CA HIS A 34 6.81 32.94 -30.29
C HIS A 34 7.55 33.71 -29.18
N SER A 35 8.11 32.97 -28.21
CA SER A 35 9.52 33.12 -27.79
C SER A 35 10.04 31.83 -27.17
N THR A 36 11.22 31.43 -27.63
CA THR A 36 11.91 30.15 -27.48
C THR A 36 12.36 29.83 -26.06
N ILE A 37 11.86 28.74 -25.46
CA ILE A 37 12.50 28.00 -24.35
C ILE A 37 12.21 26.50 -24.57
N PRO A 38 13.20 25.58 -24.48
CA PRO A 38 12.97 24.17 -24.77
C PRO A 38 12.03 23.53 -23.75
N SER A 39 11.07 22.78 -24.26
CA SER A 39 10.12 21.94 -23.54
C SER A 39 10.82 20.89 -22.66
N GLY A 40 10.58 20.94 -21.34
CA GLY A 40 11.03 19.94 -20.38
C GLY A 40 11.26 20.55 -18.99
N LEU A 41 10.63 19.97 -17.96
CA LEU A 41 10.61 20.38 -16.54
C LEU A 41 9.84 21.68 -16.22
N MET A 42 8.58 21.53 -15.79
CA MET A 42 7.99 22.51 -14.88
C MET A 42 8.59 22.28 -13.48
N LEU A 43 9.39 23.25 -13.02
CA LEU A 43 9.77 23.40 -11.61
C LEU A 43 8.51 23.79 -10.82
N TYR A 44 7.92 22.83 -10.10
CA TYR A 44 6.80 23.14 -9.22
C TYR A 44 7.29 23.84 -7.95
N ASN A 45 6.74 25.03 -7.72
CA ASN A 45 7.00 25.88 -6.56
C ASN A 45 6.21 25.39 -5.33
N LYS A 46 6.77 25.63 -4.15
CA LYS A 46 6.56 24.94 -2.87
C LYS A 46 5.31 25.37 -2.06
N HIS A 47 4.31 26.02 -2.65
CA HIS A 47 3.17 26.56 -1.90
C HIS A 47 1.85 26.46 -2.66
N SER A 48 0.79 26.11 -1.91
CA SER A 48 -0.65 26.04 -2.26
C SER A 48 -1.10 24.98 -3.27
N LEU A 49 -1.41 23.78 -2.76
CA LEU A 49 -2.58 23.03 -3.23
C LEU A 49 -3.80 23.62 -2.49
N ASP A 50 -4.22 24.81 -2.87
CA ASP A 50 -5.50 25.35 -2.39
C ASP A 50 -6.63 24.68 -3.20
N LEU A 51 -7.37 23.82 -2.51
CA LEU A 51 -8.54 23.14 -3.04
C LEU A 51 -9.68 24.15 -3.26
N ASP A 52 -10.09 24.36 -4.51
CA ASP A 52 -11.31 25.10 -4.82
C ASP A 52 -12.55 24.27 -4.44
N LEU A 53 -13.05 24.50 -3.23
CA LEU A 53 -14.27 23.88 -2.70
C LEU A 53 -15.55 24.60 -3.18
N SER A 54 -15.51 25.49 -4.18
CA SER A 54 -16.68 26.29 -4.59
C SER A 54 -17.86 25.43 -5.10
N THR A 55 -17.59 24.27 -5.68
CA THR A 55 -18.61 23.36 -6.27
C THR A 55 -19.05 22.21 -5.37
N ALA A 56 -18.37 21.98 -4.24
CA ALA A 56 -18.67 20.84 -3.37
C ALA A 56 -19.99 21.01 -2.58
N PRO A 57 -20.70 19.91 -2.23
CA PRO A 57 -21.89 19.98 -1.38
C PRO A 57 -21.63 20.71 -0.06
N ARG A 58 -22.60 21.49 0.45
CA ARG A 58 -22.39 22.36 1.63
C ARG A 58 -21.88 21.60 2.87
N ARG A 59 -22.40 20.39 3.11
CA ARG A 59 -22.00 19.48 4.20
C ARG A 59 -20.58 18.94 3.98
N PHE A 60 -20.18 18.72 2.74
CA PHE A 60 -18.83 18.31 2.36
C PHE A 60 -17.82 19.43 2.58
N LYS A 61 -18.14 20.69 2.28
CA LYS A 61 -17.28 21.84 2.62
C LYS A 61 -17.06 21.98 4.12
N GLU A 62 -18.06 21.62 4.92
CA GLU A 62 -18.04 21.72 6.38
C GLU A 62 -17.24 20.57 7.02
N VAL A 63 -17.39 19.36 6.50
CA VAL A 63 -16.53 18.21 6.84
C VAL A 63 -15.10 18.47 6.39
N CYS A 64 -14.85 18.85 5.14
CA CYS A 64 -13.51 19.21 4.66
C CYS A 64 -12.90 20.39 5.43
N ARG A 65 -13.65 21.42 5.84
CA ARG A 65 -13.10 22.49 6.71
C ARG A 65 -12.76 21.99 8.11
N THR A 66 -13.62 21.16 8.69
CA THR A 66 -13.39 20.58 10.01
C THR A 66 -12.17 19.68 9.93
N VAL A 67 -12.06 18.88 8.89
CA VAL A 67 -11.11 17.79 8.75
C VAL A 67 -9.76 18.20 8.13
N LEU A 68 -9.74 19.01 7.08
CA LEU A 68 -8.51 19.68 6.59
C LEU A 68 -7.99 20.71 7.60
N GLY A 69 -8.83 21.13 8.55
CA GLY A 69 -8.45 21.92 9.73
C GLY A 69 -7.99 21.09 10.94
N GLY A 70 -7.87 19.75 10.83
CA GLY A 70 -7.41 18.88 11.91
C GLY A 70 -8.48 18.45 12.93
N GLY A 71 -9.76 18.60 12.58
CA GLY A 71 -10.90 18.20 13.38
C GLY A 71 -11.16 16.69 13.34
N ARG A 72 -11.66 16.17 14.46
CA ARG A 72 -11.88 14.73 14.69
C ARG A 72 -13.29 14.32 14.29
N PHE A 73 -13.48 13.08 13.83
CA PHE A 73 -14.84 12.52 13.72
C PHE A 73 -15.49 12.43 15.11
N PRO A 74 -16.79 12.74 15.23
CA PRO A 74 -17.53 12.52 16.47
C PRO A 74 -17.71 11.02 16.77
N SER A 75 -17.68 10.65 18.06
CA SER A 75 -17.91 9.27 18.54
C SER A 75 -19.41 9.00 18.79
N GLY A 76 -19.92 7.84 18.39
CA GLY A 76 -21.33 7.43 18.60
C GLY A 76 -21.77 6.28 17.69
N ARG A 77 -22.96 5.71 17.92
CA ARG A 77 -23.55 4.73 17.00
C ARG A 77 -23.88 5.42 15.67
N THR A 78 -23.25 4.97 14.61
CA THR A 78 -23.37 5.54 13.27
C THR A 78 -23.87 4.44 12.31
N GLU A 79 -24.42 4.83 11.16
CA GLU A 79 -24.87 3.87 10.12
C GLU A 79 -23.69 3.08 9.53
N GLU A 80 -22.49 3.65 9.67
CA GLU A 80 -21.18 3.11 9.35
C GLU A 80 -20.86 1.88 10.21
N GLY A 81 -21.40 1.81 11.43
CA GLY A 81 -21.37 0.61 12.26
C GLY A 81 -22.09 -0.58 11.62
N VAL A 82 -23.14 -0.33 10.82
CA VAL A 82 -23.83 -1.39 10.07
C VAL A 82 -22.93 -1.93 8.97
N ILE A 83 -22.28 -1.04 8.20
CA ILE A 83 -21.32 -1.41 7.16
C ILE A 83 -20.17 -2.24 7.75
N PHE A 84 -19.58 -1.75 8.84
CA PHE A 84 -18.51 -2.43 9.57
C PHE A 84 -18.91 -3.85 9.96
N ASN A 85 -20.08 -4.03 10.56
CA ASN A 85 -20.56 -5.34 11.04
C ASN A 85 -20.87 -6.31 9.90
N GLU A 86 -21.54 -5.86 8.83
CA GLU A 86 -21.87 -6.74 7.70
C GLU A 86 -20.61 -7.15 6.95
N LEU A 87 -19.68 -6.23 6.71
CA LEU A 87 -18.40 -6.55 6.09
C LEU A 87 -17.56 -7.49 6.96
N HIS A 88 -17.53 -7.29 8.28
CA HIS A 88 -16.77 -8.16 9.18
C HIS A 88 -17.21 -9.64 9.10
N LYS A 89 -18.51 -9.90 8.96
CA LYS A 89 -19.05 -11.26 8.73
C LYS A 89 -18.54 -11.86 7.41
N LEU A 90 -18.40 -11.03 6.37
CA LEU A 90 -17.89 -11.46 5.07
C LEU A 90 -16.38 -11.65 5.08
N TYR A 91 -15.62 -10.82 5.80
CA TYR A 91 -14.16 -10.93 5.89
C TYR A 91 -13.72 -12.29 6.40
N ILE A 92 -14.33 -12.78 7.48
CA ILE A 92 -14.01 -14.08 8.09
C ILE A 92 -14.06 -15.23 7.05
N LYS A 93 -14.93 -15.11 6.05
CA LYS A 93 -15.13 -16.15 5.02
C LYS A 93 -14.28 -15.90 3.78
N HIS A 94 -14.22 -14.64 3.33
CA HIS A 94 -13.81 -14.30 1.97
C HIS A 94 -12.53 -13.47 1.88
N ALA A 95 -12.14 -12.72 2.93
CA ALA A 95 -10.91 -11.93 2.88
C ALA A 95 -9.67 -12.84 2.89
N CYS A 96 -8.59 -12.37 2.25
CA CYS A 96 -7.30 -13.05 2.27
C CYS A 96 -6.66 -13.05 3.66
N HIS A 97 -5.68 -13.94 3.86
CA HIS A 97 -4.98 -14.09 5.14
C HIS A 97 -4.32 -12.79 5.60
N GLU A 98 -3.65 -12.06 4.71
CA GLU A 98 -2.92 -10.83 5.02
C GLU A 98 -3.86 -9.72 5.52
N TYR A 99 -5.09 -9.68 5.02
CA TYR A 99 -6.12 -8.77 5.53
C TYR A 99 -6.49 -9.14 6.97
N LEU A 100 -6.78 -10.42 7.21
CA LEU A 100 -7.23 -10.94 8.50
C LEU A 100 -6.13 -10.94 9.57
N GLU A 101 -4.86 -11.03 9.18
CA GLU A 101 -3.71 -10.89 10.08
C GLU A 101 -3.59 -9.46 10.64
N ASN A 102 -3.82 -8.45 9.80
CA ASN A 102 -3.68 -7.05 10.20
C ASN A 102 -4.96 -6.49 10.86
N TRP A 103 -6.13 -7.07 10.57
CA TRP A 103 -7.41 -6.58 11.08
C TRP A 103 -7.49 -6.45 12.61
N PRO A 104 -7.08 -7.45 13.43
CA PRO A 104 -7.09 -7.32 14.89
C PRO A 104 -6.19 -6.20 15.42
N GLU A 105 -5.07 -5.93 14.74
CA GLU A 105 -4.17 -4.83 15.11
C GLU A 105 -4.82 -3.47 14.85
N LEU A 106 -5.55 -3.31 13.73
CA LEU A 106 -6.29 -2.09 13.43
C LEU A 106 -7.44 -1.84 14.42
N VAL A 107 -8.18 -2.89 14.80
CA VAL A 107 -9.17 -2.82 15.89
C VAL A 107 -8.53 -2.36 17.20
N ARG A 108 -7.40 -2.97 17.56
CA ARG A 108 -6.73 -2.72 18.85
C ARG A 108 -6.05 -1.35 18.93
N TYR A 109 -5.34 -0.94 17.88
CA TYR A 109 -4.44 0.22 17.92
C TYR A 109 -4.96 1.43 17.17
N CYS A 110 -5.89 1.27 16.23
CA CYS A 110 -6.45 2.36 15.41
C CYS A 110 -7.93 2.63 15.70
N GLY A 111 -8.54 1.89 16.64
CA GLY A 111 -9.90 2.14 17.10
C GLY A 111 -10.99 1.73 16.11
N TYR A 112 -10.74 0.75 15.24
CA TYR A 112 -11.75 0.20 14.34
C TYR A 112 -12.84 -0.51 15.15
N ARG A 113 -14.02 0.12 15.26
CA ARG A 113 -15.19 -0.42 15.98
C ARG A 113 -16.49 0.05 15.32
N GLU A 114 -17.57 -0.66 15.56
CA GLU A 114 -18.91 -0.31 15.07
C GLU A 114 -19.42 1.06 15.57
N ASP A 115 -18.89 1.57 16.68
CA ASP A 115 -19.29 2.82 17.32
C ASP A 115 -18.26 3.94 17.15
N ASN A 116 -17.24 3.73 16.31
CA ASN A 116 -16.12 4.65 16.17
C ASN A 116 -15.46 4.58 14.79
N ILE A 117 -15.50 5.69 14.07
CA ILE A 117 -14.75 5.87 12.82
C ILE A 117 -13.28 6.19 13.16
N PRO A 118 -12.31 5.37 12.70
CA PRO A 118 -10.89 5.63 12.89
C PRO A 118 -10.44 7.01 12.39
N GLN A 119 -9.54 7.66 13.12
CA GLN A 119 -8.92 8.91 12.66
C GLN A 119 -7.74 8.60 11.75
N LEU A 120 -7.60 9.34 10.64
CA LEU A 120 -6.50 9.12 9.69
C LEU A 120 -5.12 9.23 10.33
N GLU A 121 -4.93 10.10 11.33
CA GLU A 121 -3.62 10.27 11.98
C GLU A 121 -3.19 9.03 12.78
N ASP A 122 -4.13 8.35 13.43
CA ASP A 122 -3.86 7.12 14.17
C ASP A 122 -3.46 6.00 13.21
N VAL A 123 -4.20 5.86 12.10
CA VAL A 123 -3.92 4.88 11.04
C VAL A 123 -2.60 5.21 10.32
N ASN A 124 -2.34 6.49 10.02
CA ASN A 124 -1.09 6.97 9.44
C ASN A 124 0.11 6.59 10.32
N THR A 125 0.01 6.83 11.63
CA THR A 125 1.06 6.46 12.58
C THR A 125 1.30 4.95 12.60
N TYR A 126 0.22 4.17 12.57
CA TYR A 126 0.29 2.71 12.52
C TYR A 126 0.97 2.20 11.24
N LEU A 127 0.50 2.64 10.06
CA LEU A 127 1.05 2.23 8.76
C LEU A 127 2.52 2.66 8.60
N LYS A 128 2.87 3.86 9.07
CA LYS A 128 4.25 4.36 9.01
C LYS A 128 5.20 3.47 9.79
N ARG A 129 4.76 2.90 10.92
CA ARG A 129 5.54 1.94 11.70
C ARG A 129 5.57 0.54 11.07
N LYS A 130 4.45 0.09 10.51
CA LYS A 130 4.29 -1.27 9.99
C LYS A 130 4.99 -1.47 8.64
N THR A 131 4.78 -0.56 7.71
CA THR A 131 5.27 -0.68 6.31
C THR A 131 5.86 0.61 5.77
N GLY A 132 5.93 1.69 6.56
CA GLY A 132 6.40 2.99 6.08
C GLY A 132 5.40 3.72 5.17
N PHE A 133 4.20 3.18 4.97
CA PHE A 133 3.11 3.89 4.31
C PHE A 133 2.60 5.05 5.16
N GLN A 134 2.20 6.12 4.49
CA GLN A 134 1.68 7.33 5.10
C GLN A 134 0.37 7.70 4.41
N LEU A 135 -0.53 8.34 5.16
CA LEU A 135 -1.80 8.81 4.64
C LEU A 135 -1.74 10.32 4.41
N ARG A 136 -2.33 10.77 3.31
CA ARG A 136 -2.52 12.18 3.01
C ARG A 136 -4.00 12.46 2.74
N PRO A 137 -4.65 13.36 3.50
CA PRO A 137 -6.01 13.77 3.21
C PRO A 137 -6.15 14.30 1.79
N VAL A 138 -7.19 13.86 1.10
CA VAL A 138 -7.59 14.38 -0.22
C VAL A 138 -9.08 14.69 -0.23
N ALA A 139 -9.48 15.71 -0.99
CA ALA A 139 -10.89 16.06 -1.07
C ALA A 139 -11.69 15.09 -1.94
N GLY A 140 -11.08 14.43 -2.92
CA GLY A 140 -11.77 13.52 -3.82
C GLY A 140 -10.82 12.98 -4.88
N TYR A 141 -11.36 12.68 -6.07
CA TYR A 141 -10.59 12.08 -7.15
C TYR A 141 -9.35 12.88 -7.55
N LEU A 142 -8.24 12.15 -7.68
CA LEU A 142 -7.01 12.62 -8.28
C LEU A 142 -6.88 12.07 -9.70
N SER A 143 -6.06 12.73 -10.53
CA SER A 143 -5.64 12.12 -11.78
C SER A 143 -4.88 10.81 -11.49
N PRO A 144 -4.95 9.78 -12.36
CA PRO A 144 -4.17 8.56 -12.18
C PRO A 144 -2.68 8.85 -11.98
N ARG A 145 -2.14 9.86 -12.67
CA ARG A 145 -0.75 10.31 -12.55
C ARG A 145 -0.42 10.78 -11.13
N ASP A 146 -1.27 11.64 -10.55
CA ASP A 146 -1.02 12.20 -9.21
C ASP A 146 -1.19 11.14 -8.12
N PHE A 147 -2.22 10.30 -8.26
CA PHE A 147 -2.47 9.23 -7.30
C PHE A 147 -1.33 8.20 -7.29
N LEU A 148 -0.96 7.66 -8.46
CA LEU A 148 0.13 6.70 -8.58
C LEU A 148 1.48 7.30 -8.16
N SER A 149 1.73 8.58 -8.47
CA SER A 149 2.92 9.28 -7.99
C SER A 149 3.00 9.28 -6.46
N GLY A 150 1.88 9.41 -5.75
CA GLY A 150 1.84 9.26 -4.29
C GLY A 150 2.32 7.89 -3.82
N LEU A 151 1.83 6.82 -4.46
CA LEU A 151 2.20 5.45 -4.11
C LEU A 151 3.72 5.20 -4.23
N ALA A 152 4.39 5.87 -5.17
CA ALA A 152 5.85 5.77 -5.34
C ALA A 152 6.62 6.15 -4.07
N PHE A 153 6.07 7.07 -3.26
CA PHE A 153 6.61 7.54 -1.99
C PHE A 153 5.98 6.85 -0.77
N ARG A 154 5.24 5.75 -0.99
CA ARG A 154 4.39 5.11 0.03
C ARG A 154 3.40 6.09 0.66
N VAL A 155 2.85 7.01 -0.14
CA VAL A 155 1.81 7.95 0.29
C VAL A 155 0.50 7.53 -0.36
N PHE A 156 -0.47 7.18 0.47
CA PHE A 156 -1.83 6.89 0.03
C PHE A 156 -2.72 8.12 0.27
N HIS A 157 -3.39 8.58 -0.79
CA HIS A 157 -4.32 9.71 -0.70
C HIS A 157 -5.67 9.21 -0.23
N CYS A 158 -6.17 9.72 0.89
CA CYS A 158 -7.29 9.15 1.61
C CYS A 158 -8.38 10.20 1.83
N THR A 159 -9.62 9.89 1.45
CA THR A 159 -10.77 10.76 1.70
C THR A 159 -11.22 10.68 3.16
N GLN A 160 -11.95 11.71 3.61
CA GLN A 160 -12.47 11.79 4.98
C GLN A 160 -13.96 12.14 5.04
N TYR A 161 -14.64 12.23 3.90
CA TYR A 161 -16.09 12.30 3.89
C TYR A 161 -16.66 10.88 3.98
N ILE A 162 -17.92 10.79 4.40
CA ILE A 162 -18.66 9.54 4.51
C ILE A 162 -19.79 9.57 3.49
N ARG A 163 -20.09 8.40 2.89
CA ARG A 163 -21.20 8.22 1.95
C ARG A 163 -22.56 8.63 2.55
N HIS A 164 -23.54 8.81 1.67
CA HIS A 164 -24.87 9.24 2.09
C HIS A 164 -25.64 8.11 2.80
N SER A 165 -26.36 8.48 3.86
CA SER A 165 -27.11 7.56 4.73
C SER A 165 -28.22 6.75 4.05
N SER A 166 -28.73 7.24 2.93
CA SER A 166 -29.84 6.59 2.21
C SER A 166 -29.46 5.25 1.59
N ASP A 167 -28.17 5.02 1.30
CA ASP A 167 -27.67 3.77 0.72
C ASP A 167 -26.27 3.44 1.29
N PRO A 168 -26.20 2.93 2.53
CA PRO A 168 -24.91 2.71 3.20
C PRO A 168 -24.09 1.57 2.55
N PHE A 169 -24.74 0.64 1.83
CA PHE A 169 -24.07 -0.52 1.27
C PHE A 169 -23.43 -0.29 -0.11
N TYR A 170 -23.61 0.90 -0.68
CA TYR A 170 -23.05 1.28 -1.97
C TYR A 170 -22.57 2.74 -1.97
N THR A 171 -21.47 3.00 -2.67
CA THR A 171 -21.03 4.38 -2.98
C THR A 171 -20.33 4.38 -4.33
N PRO A 172 -20.66 5.33 -5.23
CA PRO A 172 -19.93 5.49 -6.49
C PRO A 172 -18.55 6.14 -6.27
N GLU A 173 -18.37 6.89 -5.17
CA GLU A 173 -17.14 7.58 -4.84
C GLU A 173 -16.44 6.96 -3.63
N PRO A 174 -15.09 6.90 -3.59
CA PRO A 174 -14.36 6.33 -2.48
C PRO A 174 -14.46 7.25 -1.25
N ASP A 175 -15.36 6.90 -0.33
CA ASP A 175 -15.51 7.56 0.96
C ASP A 175 -14.57 6.98 2.01
N CYS A 176 -14.49 7.55 3.21
CA CYS A 176 -13.55 7.07 4.22
C CYS A 176 -13.81 5.64 4.67
N CYS A 177 -15.04 5.12 4.57
CA CYS A 177 -15.33 3.72 4.82
C CYS A 177 -14.61 2.83 3.81
N HIS A 178 -14.63 3.21 2.52
CA HIS A 178 -13.85 2.53 1.49
C HIS A 178 -12.36 2.53 1.80
N GLU A 179 -11.81 3.70 2.13
CA GLU A 179 -10.39 3.82 2.40
C GLU A 179 -9.95 2.98 3.61
N LEU A 180 -10.66 3.15 4.73
CA LEU A 180 -10.31 2.53 6.01
C LEU A 180 -10.52 1.02 6.00
N LEU A 181 -11.67 0.56 5.50
CA LEU A 181 -12.02 -0.86 5.54
C LEU A 181 -11.45 -1.65 4.36
N GLY A 182 -11.28 -1.01 3.20
CA GLY A 182 -10.73 -1.65 2.00
C GLY A 182 -9.20 -1.68 2.00
N HIS A 183 -8.55 -0.52 2.03
CA HIS A 183 -7.12 -0.40 1.73
C HIS A 183 -6.21 -0.62 2.94
N MET A 184 -6.53 -0.05 4.10
CA MET A 184 -5.60 0.03 5.23
C MET A 184 -5.09 -1.34 5.72
N PRO A 185 -5.92 -2.40 5.82
CA PRO A 185 -5.45 -3.70 6.28
C PRO A 185 -4.39 -4.32 5.36
N LEU A 186 -4.45 -4.07 4.05
CA LEU A 186 -3.44 -4.57 3.12
C LEU A 186 -2.23 -3.66 3.00
N LEU A 187 -2.38 -2.34 3.14
CA LEU A 187 -1.22 -1.44 3.22
C LEU A 187 -0.37 -1.70 4.48
N ALA A 188 -0.92 -2.38 5.49
CA ALA A 188 -0.19 -2.90 6.64
C ALA A 188 0.61 -4.20 6.35
N ASN A 189 0.40 -4.84 5.20
CA ASN A 189 1.19 -5.99 4.77
C ASN A 189 2.44 -5.52 3.97
N PRO A 190 3.66 -5.94 4.33
CA PRO A 190 4.88 -5.50 3.65
C PRO A 190 4.96 -5.84 2.15
N THR A 191 4.51 -7.03 1.75
CA THR A 191 4.54 -7.47 0.34
C THR A 191 3.55 -6.65 -0.49
N PHE A 192 2.34 -6.44 0.02
CA PHE A 192 1.33 -5.64 -0.66
C PHE A 192 1.70 -4.14 -0.71
N ALA A 193 2.31 -3.61 0.35
CA ALA A 193 2.86 -2.26 0.37
C ALA A 193 3.97 -2.09 -0.69
N GLN A 194 4.87 -3.07 -0.83
CA GLN A 194 5.88 -3.06 -1.88
C GLN A 194 5.25 -3.11 -3.29
N PHE A 195 4.29 -4.00 -3.49
CA PHE A 195 3.53 -4.10 -4.74
C PHE A 195 2.88 -2.76 -5.13
N SER A 196 2.18 -2.13 -4.19
CA SER A 196 1.54 -0.82 -4.38
C SER A 196 2.56 0.27 -4.72
N GLN A 197 3.72 0.27 -4.05
CA GLN A 197 4.79 1.21 -4.33
C GLN A 197 5.41 1.00 -5.73
N GLU A 198 5.54 -0.25 -6.18
CA GLU A 198 6.10 -0.55 -7.50
C GLU A 198 5.23 -0.02 -8.65
N LEU A 199 3.90 -0.06 -8.51
CA LEU A 199 2.98 0.60 -9.44
C LEU A 199 3.28 2.10 -9.52
N GLY A 200 3.43 2.75 -8.35
CA GLY A 200 3.76 4.16 -8.28
C GLY A 200 5.11 4.49 -8.90
N LEU A 201 6.17 3.76 -8.57
CA LEU A 201 7.50 3.96 -9.13
C LEU A 201 7.55 3.74 -10.64
N THR A 202 6.72 2.85 -11.16
CA THR A 202 6.61 2.60 -12.60
C THR A 202 5.94 3.77 -13.33
N SER A 203 4.97 4.44 -12.68
CA SER A 203 4.29 5.61 -13.25
C SER A 203 5.18 6.86 -13.40
N LEU A 204 6.27 6.95 -12.63
CA LEU A 204 7.14 8.12 -12.64
C LEU A 204 7.88 8.28 -13.97
N GLY A 205 7.56 9.36 -14.69
CA GLY A 205 8.13 9.67 -16.00
C GLY A 205 7.54 8.86 -17.16
N ALA A 206 6.51 8.05 -16.92
CA ALA A 206 5.79 7.33 -17.96
C ALA A 206 4.86 8.27 -18.75
N SER A 207 4.54 7.88 -20.00
CA SER A 207 3.57 8.58 -20.85
C SER A 207 2.17 8.61 -20.23
N ASP A 208 1.27 9.49 -20.67
CA ASP A 208 -0.12 9.50 -20.16
C ASP A 208 -0.83 8.18 -20.48
N GLU A 209 -0.60 7.63 -21.68
CA GLU A 209 -1.12 6.32 -22.10
C GLU A 209 -0.65 5.20 -21.15
N ASP A 210 0.65 5.14 -20.84
CA ASP A 210 1.16 4.13 -19.91
C ASP A 210 0.66 4.34 -18.48
N VAL A 211 0.41 5.58 -18.06
CA VAL A 211 -0.20 5.87 -16.75
C VAL A 211 -1.66 5.43 -16.69
N GLU A 212 -2.44 5.62 -17.75
CA GLU A 212 -3.80 5.09 -17.84
C GLU A 212 -3.80 3.56 -17.78
N ARG A 213 -2.89 2.92 -18.53
CA ARG A 213 -2.67 1.46 -18.50
C ARG A 213 -2.34 0.96 -17.09
N LEU A 214 -1.43 1.64 -16.38
CA LEU A 214 -1.11 1.33 -14.97
C LEU A 214 -2.31 1.56 -14.05
N GLY A 215 -3.14 2.58 -14.32
CA GLY A 215 -4.40 2.82 -13.62
C GLY A 215 -5.38 1.65 -13.75
N THR A 216 -5.54 1.10 -14.95
CA THR A 216 -6.36 -0.10 -15.19
C THR A 216 -5.82 -1.31 -14.41
N LEU A 217 -4.49 -1.50 -14.42
CA LEU A 217 -3.87 -2.60 -13.66
C LEU A 217 -4.01 -2.41 -12.15
N TYR A 218 -3.90 -1.18 -11.65
CA TYR A 218 -4.21 -0.85 -10.25
C TYR A 218 -5.66 -1.21 -9.92
N PHE A 219 -6.61 -0.84 -10.78
CA PHE A 219 -8.03 -1.11 -10.58
C PHE A 219 -8.32 -2.62 -10.50
N PHE A 220 -7.83 -3.42 -11.44
CA PHE A 220 -8.08 -4.87 -11.43
C PHE A 220 -7.20 -5.67 -10.48
N THR A 221 -6.33 -5.00 -9.70
CA THR A 221 -5.56 -5.62 -8.62
C THR A 221 -5.93 -5.02 -7.28
N VAL A 222 -5.46 -3.82 -6.98
CA VAL A 222 -5.66 -3.15 -5.68
C VAL A 222 -7.14 -2.87 -5.37
N GLU A 223 -7.99 -2.57 -6.36
CA GLU A 223 -9.42 -2.30 -6.12
C GLU A 223 -10.30 -3.57 -6.19
N PHE A 224 -10.11 -4.41 -7.20
CA PHE A 224 -11.01 -5.54 -7.49
C PHE A 224 -10.29 -6.89 -7.63
N GLY A 225 -9.10 -7.01 -7.06
CA GLY A 225 -8.28 -8.21 -7.13
C GLY A 225 -8.69 -9.33 -6.18
N LEU A 226 -8.44 -10.55 -6.65
CA LEU A 226 -8.61 -11.80 -5.92
C LEU A 226 -7.27 -12.53 -5.79
N CYS A 227 -7.12 -13.38 -4.80
CA CYS A 227 -5.97 -14.27 -4.70
C CYS A 227 -6.39 -15.70 -4.40
N LYS A 228 -5.55 -16.67 -4.75
CA LYS A 228 -5.79 -18.08 -4.42
C LYS A 228 -4.95 -18.48 -3.20
N GLN A 229 -5.60 -18.87 -2.12
CA GLN A 229 -4.96 -19.30 -0.88
C GLN A 229 -5.56 -20.65 -0.47
N ASP A 230 -4.71 -21.64 -0.20
CA ASP A 230 -5.11 -23.01 0.16
C ASP A 230 -6.14 -23.64 -0.79
N GLY A 231 -5.98 -23.36 -2.09
CA GLY A 231 -6.87 -23.86 -3.14
C GLY A 231 -8.20 -23.11 -3.28
N ALA A 232 -8.51 -22.18 -2.38
CA ALA A 232 -9.72 -21.35 -2.41
C ALA A 232 -9.43 -19.94 -2.94
N LEU A 233 -10.42 -19.34 -3.61
CA LEU A 233 -10.37 -17.93 -3.97
C LEU A 233 -10.70 -17.06 -2.74
N LYS A 234 -9.88 -16.04 -2.54
CA LYS A 234 -9.96 -15.04 -1.49
C LYS A 234 -9.92 -13.65 -2.12
N VAL A 235 -10.43 -12.69 -1.37
CA VAL A 235 -10.60 -11.30 -1.81
C VAL A 235 -9.55 -10.43 -1.13
N TYR A 236 -8.90 -9.58 -1.92
CA TYR A 236 -7.97 -8.58 -1.41
C TYR A 236 -8.24 -7.17 -1.98
N GLY A 237 -9.01 -7.05 -3.06
CA GLY A 237 -9.36 -5.75 -3.64
C GLY A 237 -10.14 -4.86 -2.67
N ALA A 238 -9.74 -3.60 -2.54
CA ALA A 238 -10.34 -2.63 -1.61
C ALA A 238 -11.79 -2.28 -1.96
N GLY A 239 -12.13 -2.14 -3.24
CA GLY A 239 -13.49 -1.97 -3.72
C GLY A 239 -14.40 -3.13 -3.31
N LEU A 240 -13.90 -4.36 -3.39
CA LEU A 240 -14.62 -5.54 -2.90
C LEU A 240 -14.72 -5.53 -1.37
N LEU A 241 -13.62 -5.29 -0.66
CA LEU A 241 -13.58 -5.32 0.81
C LEU A 241 -14.34 -4.16 1.48
N SER A 242 -14.81 -3.18 0.73
CA SER A 242 -15.58 -2.03 1.24
C SER A 242 -17.03 -1.99 0.78
N SER A 243 -17.46 -2.94 -0.06
CA SER A 243 -18.79 -3.03 -0.63
C SER A 243 -19.43 -4.37 -0.29
N VAL A 244 -20.40 -4.38 0.62
CA VAL A 244 -21.14 -5.59 1.00
C VAL A 244 -21.78 -6.22 -0.24
N ALA A 245 -22.37 -5.38 -1.10
CA ALA A 245 -23.09 -5.82 -2.28
C ALA A 245 -22.16 -6.44 -3.33
N GLU A 246 -21.04 -5.77 -3.63
CA GLU A 246 -20.13 -6.23 -4.67
C GLU A 246 -19.26 -7.42 -4.20
N LEU A 247 -18.83 -7.42 -2.93
CA LEU A 247 -18.17 -8.59 -2.33
C LEU A 247 -19.04 -9.84 -2.46
N THR A 248 -20.32 -9.71 -2.09
CA THR A 248 -21.29 -10.80 -2.21
C THR A 248 -21.45 -11.24 -3.66
N HIS A 249 -21.62 -10.29 -4.59
CA HIS A 249 -21.74 -10.60 -6.02
C HIS A 249 -20.53 -11.37 -6.55
N ALA A 250 -19.31 -10.89 -6.24
CA ALA A 250 -18.06 -11.46 -6.73
C ALA A 250 -17.89 -12.91 -6.27
N VAL A 251 -18.25 -13.23 -5.03
CA VAL A 251 -18.03 -14.58 -4.46
C VAL A 251 -19.17 -15.57 -4.72
N THR A 252 -20.40 -15.12 -5.01
CA THR A 252 -21.53 -16.03 -5.24
C THR A 252 -21.94 -16.16 -6.71
N ASN A 253 -21.87 -15.05 -7.47
CA ASN A 253 -22.55 -14.94 -8.76
C ASN A 253 -21.61 -14.66 -9.94
N ALA A 254 -20.35 -14.32 -9.70
CA ALA A 254 -19.40 -13.90 -10.74
C ALA A 254 -18.36 -14.97 -11.10
N GLY A 255 -18.59 -16.24 -10.77
CA GLY A 255 -17.60 -17.31 -10.97
C GLY A 255 -17.14 -17.49 -12.42
N ASP A 256 -18.02 -17.24 -13.39
CA ASP A 256 -17.75 -17.26 -14.83
C ASP A 256 -16.95 -16.03 -15.33
N LYS A 257 -16.92 -14.97 -14.52
CA LYS A 257 -16.19 -13.71 -14.79
C LYS A 257 -14.80 -13.66 -14.16
N ILE A 258 -14.43 -14.66 -13.36
CA ILE A 258 -13.11 -14.72 -12.70
C ILE A 258 -12.07 -15.28 -13.67
N ARG A 259 -11.01 -14.50 -13.91
CA ARG A 259 -9.92 -14.82 -14.86
C ARG A 259 -8.58 -14.78 -14.16
N ARG A 260 -7.57 -15.46 -14.71
CA ARG A 260 -6.20 -15.33 -14.19
C ARG A 260 -5.65 -13.96 -14.58
N PHE A 261 -4.98 -13.30 -13.65
CA PHE A 261 -4.36 -12.00 -13.90
C PHE A 261 -3.23 -12.13 -14.93
N ASP A 262 -3.32 -11.36 -16.02
CA ASP A 262 -2.30 -11.20 -17.04
C ASP A 262 -2.26 -9.72 -17.42
N PRO A 263 -1.23 -8.96 -17.02
CA PRO A 263 -1.15 -7.53 -17.30
C PRO A 263 -1.33 -7.16 -18.77
N ALA A 264 -0.86 -8.00 -19.70
CA ALA A 264 -0.95 -7.72 -21.14
C ALA A 264 -2.41 -7.74 -21.64
N VAL A 265 -3.28 -8.52 -20.98
CA VAL A 265 -4.70 -8.63 -21.31
C VAL A 265 -5.53 -7.69 -20.45
N THR A 266 -5.31 -7.71 -19.13
CA THR A 266 -6.08 -6.94 -18.14
C THR A 266 -6.03 -5.44 -18.38
N VAL A 267 -4.93 -4.92 -18.94
CA VAL A 267 -4.78 -3.49 -19.25
C VAL A 267 -5.84 -2.93 -20.21
N SER A 268 -6.48 -3.79 -21.00
CA SER A 268 -7.53 -3.41 -21.96
C SER A 268 -8.95 -3.59 -21.41
N GLU A 269 -9.10 -4.05 -20.17
CA GLU A 269 -10.41 -4.27 -19.54
C GLU A 269 -11.02 -2.93 -19.08
N GLU A 270 -12.34 -2.80 -19.25
CA GLU A 270 -13.06 -1.57 -18.92
C GLU A 270 -13.27 -1.43 -17.40
N CYS A 271 -12.83 -0.31 -16.83
CA CYS A 271 -13.06 -0.01 -15.41
C CYS A 271 -14.46 0.57 -15.21
N ILE A 272 -15.35 -0.18 -14.55
CA ILE A 272 -16.74 0.24 -14.33
C ILE A 272 -16.90 0.81 -12.92
N ILE A 273 -17.32 2.08 -12.82
CA ILE A 273 -17.50 2.76 -11.51
C ILE A 273 -18.97 2.80 -11.04
N THR A 274 -19.93 2.53 -11.92
CA THR A 274 -21.37 2.68 -11.63
C THR A 274 -22.13 1.37 -11.45
N ALA A 275 -21.46 0.23 -11.67
CA ALA A 275 -22.06 -1.10 -11.61
C ALA A 275 -20.98 -2.14 -11.24
N TYR A 276 -21.39 -3.38 -10.98
CA TYR A 276 -20.45 -4.47 -10.71
C TYR A 276 -19.54 -4.75 -11.90
N GLN A 277 -18.31 -5.18 -11.61
CA GLN A 277 -17.34 -5.47 -12.65
C GLN A 277 -17.77 -6.59 -13.60
N ASN A 278 -17.32 -6.48 -14.85
CA ASN A 278 -17.50 -7.51 -15.88
C ASN A 278 -16.46 -8.63 -15.81
N ALA A 279 -15.34 -8.38 -15.15
CA ALA A 279 -14.28 -9.35 -14.92
C ALA A 279 -13.59 -9.09 -13.57
N TYR A 280 -13.15 -10.18 -12.93
CA TYR A 280 -12.30 -10.13 -11.75
C TYR A 280 -11.04 -10.93 -12.03
N TYR A 281 -9.90 -10.51 -11.50
CA TYR A 281 -8.62 -11.15 -11.78
C TYR A 281 -7.99 -11.72 -10.52
N TYR A 282 -7.47 -12.94 -10.62
CA TYR A 282 -6.76 -13.59 -9.51
C TYR A 282 -5.30 -13.91 -9.81
N THR A 283 -4.48 -13.88 -8.75
CA THR A 283 -3.13 -14.45 -8.70
C THR A 283 -3.04 -15.53 -7.61
N ASP A 284 -2.06 -16.41 -7.69
CA ASP A 284 -1.77 -17.42 -6.68
C ASP A 284 -1.03 -16.83 -5.46
N SER A 285 -0.40 -15.65 -5.61
CA SER A 285 0.19 -14.89 -4.50
C SER A 285 0.37 -13.41 -4.85
N PHE A 286 0.67 -12.57 -3.85
CA PHE A 286 1.12 -11.19 -4.08
C PHE A 286 2.51 -11.11 -4.72
N GLU A 287 3.36 -12.12 -4.50
CA GLU A 287 4.67 -12.17 -5.16
C GLU A 287 4.50 -12.36 -6.67
N GLU A 288 3.59 -13.26 -7.11
CA GLU A 288 3.26 -13.43 -8.53
C GLU A 288 2.71 -12.14 -9.14
N ALA A 289 1.79 -11.46 -8.44
CA ALA A 289 1.25 -10.17 -8.90
C ALA A 289 2.36 -9.14 -9.11
N LYS A 290 3.30 -9.06 -8.16
CA LYS A 290 4.46 -8.17 -8.20
C LYS A 290 5.41 -8.52 -9.35
N GLU A 291 5.74 -9.79 -9.54
CA GLU A 291 6.58 -10.24 -10.65
C GLU A 291 5.96 -9.90 -12.01
N LYS A 292 4.67 -10.21 -12.20
CA LYS A 292 3.94 -9.86 -13.43
C LYS A 292 3.92 -8.35 -13.69
N MET A 293 3.73 -7.55 -12.65
CA MET A 293 3.80 -6.09 -12.79
C MET A 293 5.19 -5.59 -13.12
N ARG A 294 6.27 -6.20 -12.59
CA ARG A 294 7.65 -5.85 -12.95
C ARG A 294 7.96 -6.19 -14.41
N GLU A 295 7.48 -7.33 -14.90
CA GLU A 295 7.61 -7.71 -16.30
C GLU A 295 6.86 -6.70 -17.19
N PHE A 296 5.63 -6.33 -16.83
CA PHE A 296 4.87 -5.31 -17.54
C PHE A 296 5.57 -3.94 -17.50
N ALA A 297 6.13 -3.54 -16.35
CA ALA A 297 6.89 -2.31 -16.17
C ALA A 297 8.11 -2.24 -17.10
N GLY A 298 8.71 -3.39 -17.45
CA GLY A 298 9.78 -3.47 -18.44
C GLY A 298 9.37 -3.09 -19.86
N THR A 299 8.07 -3.11 -20.17
CA THR A 299 7.53 -2.69 -21.48
C THR A 299 7.33 -1.17 -21.59
N ILE A 300 7.27 -0.47 -20.46
CA ILE A 300 7.05 0.98 -20.41
C ILE A 300 8.35 1.70 -20.81
N GLN A 301 8.24 2.55 -21.83
CA GLN A 301 9.39 3.26 -22.38
C GLN A 301 9.75 4.45 -21.50
N ARG A 302 10.91 4.39 -20.83
CA ARG A 302 11.50 5.52 -20.10
C ARG A 302 13.03 5.54 -20.24
N PRO A 303 13.67 6.72 -20.38
CA PRO A 303 15.11 6.82 -20.62
C PRO A 303 15.97 6.61 -19.36
N PHE A 304 15.36 6.26 -18.22
CA PHE A 304 16.06 6.11 -16.94
C PHE A 304 15.39 5.06 -16.05
N GLY A 305 16.17 4.47 -15.14
CA GLY A 305 15.62 3.73 -14.00
C GLY A 305 15.31 4.67 -12.83
N VAL A 306 14.47 4.21 -11.90
CA VAL A 306 14.20 4.93 -10.64
C VAL A 306 14.40 4.00 -9.46
N ARG A 307 14.89 4.55 -8.35
CA ARG A 307 15.00 3.87 -7.06
C ARG A 307 14.40 4.76 -5.98
N TYR A 308 13.60 4.17 -5.10
CA TYR A 308 13.17 4.86 -3.88
C TYR A 308 14.27 4.78 -2.80
N ASN A 309 14.66 5.93 -2.25
CA ASN A 309 15.51 6.00 -1.08
C ASN A 309 14.63 6.17 0.18
N PRO A 310 14.51 5.14 1.03
CA PRO A 310 13.63 5.18 2.20
C PRO A 310 14.15 6.09 3.31
N TYR A 311 15.45 6.40 3.37
CA TYR A 311 16.03 7.24 4.41
C TYR A 311 15.69 8.72 4.21
N THR A 312 15.74 9.18 2.97
CA THR A 312 15.44 10.57 2.59
C THR A 312 14.03 10.74 2.04
N GLN A 313 13.28 9.65 1.88
CA GLN A 313 11.95 9.62 1.27
C GLN A 313 11.94 10.30 -0.11
N SER A 314 12.96 10.03 -0.92
CA SER A 314 13.16 10.64 -2.24
C SER A 314 13.31 9.58 -3.34
N VAL A 315 13.08 9.97 -4.59
CA VAL A 315 13.32 9.10 -5.75
C VAL A 315 14.64 9.49 -6.42
N GLU A 316 15.53 8.52 -6.54
CA GLU A 316 16.81 8.64 -7.23
C GLU A 316 16.66 8.18 -8.69
N VAL A 317 17.03 9.05 -9.62
CA VAL A 317 17.03 8.74 -11.05
C VAL A 317 18.35 8.07 -11.43
N LEU A 318 18.30 6.79 -11.81
CA LEU A 318 19.42 5.98 -12.27
C LEU A 318 19.66 6.21 -13.76
N SER A 319 20.32 7.33 -14.09
CA SER A 319 20.50 7.81 -15.46
C SER A 319 21.91 7.59 -16.05
N ASN A 320 22.89 7.18 -15.24
CA ASN A 320 24.27 7.00 -15.67
C ASN A 320 25.01 5.94 -14.84
N SER A 321 26.19 5.54 -15.32
CA SER A 321 27.03 4.49 -14.70
C SER A 321 27.51 4.85 -13.30
N GLU A 322 27.81 6.12 -13.01
CA GLU A 322 28.26 6.58 -11.70
C GLU A 322 27.19 6.36 -10.62
N LYS A 323 25.94 6.76 -10.89
CA LYS A 323 24.81 6.56 -9.97
C LYS A 323 24.51 5.08 -9.77
N ILE A 324 24.60 4.27 -10.83
CA ILE A 324 24.43 2.81 -10.74
C ILE A 324 25.54 2.19 -9.89
N ALA A 325 26.80 2.62 -10.08
CA ALA A 325 27.93 2.14 -9.30
C ALA A 325 27.80 2.50 -7.80
N ALA A 326 27.28 3.70 -7.48
CA ALA A 326 26.99 4.08 -6.11
C ALA A 326 25.97 3.13 -5.44
N LEU A 327 24.87 2.84 -6.13
CA LEU A 327 23.87 1.85 -5.69
C LEU A 327 24.49 0.46 -5.49
N VAL A 328 25.28 -0.03 -6.44
CA VAL A 328 25.95 -1.34 -6.32
C VAL A 328 26.89 -1.38 -5.12
N SER A 329 27.57 -0.27 -4.82
CA SER A 329 28.44 -0.17 -3.64
C SER A 329 27.65 -0.25 -2.33
N GLU A 330 26.47 0.36 -2.26
CA GLU A 330 25.55 0.23 -1.11
C GLU A 330 25.06 -1.21 -0.94
N LEU A 331 24.59 -1.85 -2.01
CA LEU A 331 24.12 -3.24 -1.97
C LEU A 331 25.21 -4.22 -1.52
N ARG A 332 26.47 -3.95 -1.88
CA ARG A 332 27.62 -4.72 -1.39
C ARG A 332 27.79 -4.58 0.13
N GLY A 333 27.47 -3.41 0.68
CA GLY A 333 27.41 -3.18 2.13
C GLY A 333 26.35 -4.06 2.79
N ASP A 334 25.14 -4.11 2.24
CA ASP A 334 24.06 -4.95 2.75
C ASP A 334 24.41 -6.45 2.67
N LEU A 335 24.99 -6.90 1.56
CA LEU A 335 25.49 -8.28 1.42
C LEU A 335 26.59 -8.60 2.44
N CYS A 336 27.41 -7.63 2.85
CA CYS A 336 28.39 -7.80 3.91
C CYS A 336 27.71 -8.05 5.27
N ILE A 337 26.62 -7.34 5.56
CA ILE A 337 25.81 -7.55 6.78
C ILE A 337 25.24 -8.97 6.78
N VAL A 338 24.63 -9.40 5.67
CA VAL A 338 24.08 -10.76 5.52
C VAL A 338 25.16 -11.81 5.74
N ARG A 339 26.32 -11.66 5.08
CA ARG A 339 27.47 -12.55 5.24
C ARG A 339 27.94 -12.63 6.70
N ASN A 340 28.03 -11.49 7.39
CA ASN A 340 28.47 -11.45 8.78
C ASN A 340 27.45 -12.10 9.72
N ALA A 341 26.15 -11.93 9.46
CA ALA A 341 25.10 -12.61 10.20
C ALA A 341 25.17 -14.13 10.03
N LEU A 342 25.32 -14.62 8.79
CA LEU A 342 25.49 -16.04 8.49
C LEU A 342 26.69 -16.64 9.23
N LYS A 343 27.84 -15.97 9.22
CA LYS A 343 29.03 -16.41 9.98
C LYS A 343 28.76 -16.56 11.48
N LYS A 344 28.02 -15.63 12.08
CA LYS A 344 27.67 -15.68 13.51
C LYS A 344 26.71 -16.83 13.83
N ILE A 345 25.79 -17.15 12.92
CA ILE A 345 24.86 -18.29 13.08
C ILE A 345 25.65 -19.61 13.01
N HIS A 346 26.50 -19.79 11.98
CA HIS A 346 27.30 -21.01 11.83
C HIS A 346 28.24 -21.25 13.03
N ALA A 347 28.93 -20.21 13.51
CA ALA A 347 29.79 -20.33 14.69
C ALA A 347 29.00 -20.72 15.96
N ARG A 348 27.72 -20.30 16.04
CA ARG A 348 26.83 -20.67 17.15
C ARG A 348 26.33 -22.10 17.02
N GLU A 349 26.04 -22.57 15.81
CA GLU A 349 25.64 -23.97 15.54
C GLU A 349 26.79 -24.94 15.85
N GLU A 350 28.02 -24.66 15.42
CA GLU A 350 29.21 -25.45 15.80
C GLU A 350 29.41 -25.48 17.33
N THR A 351 29.17 -24.36 18.02
CA THR A 351 29.27 -24.30 19.48
C THR A 351 28.16 -25.11 20.17
N VAL A 352 26.94 -25.11 19.62
CA VAL A 352 25.80 -25.88 20.14
C VAL A 352 25.99 -27.38 19.89
N GLU A 353 26.48 -27.78 18.72
CA GLU A 353 26.84 -29.18 18.43
C GLU A 353 27.95 -29.67 19.36
N ASN A 354 28.99 -28.86 19.57
CA ASN A 354 30.07 -29.19 20.52
C ASN A 354 29.57 -29.32 21.96
N LEU A 355 28.70 -28.41 22.42
CA LEU A 355 28.09 -28.50 23.75
C LEU A 355 27.17 -29.72 23.89
N THR A 356 26.42 -30.05 22.85
CA THR A 356 25.55 -31.23 22.82
C THR A 356 26.40 -32.49 22.89
N HIS A 357 27.47 -32.59 22.09
CA HIS A 357 28.41 -33.72 22.12
C HIS A 357 29.06 -33.88 23.50
N MET A 358 29.54 -32.78 24.10
CA MET A 358 30.12 -32.80 25.45
C MET A 358 29.11 -33.25 26.52
N LEU A 359 27.85 -32.81 26.43
CA LEU A 359 26.80 -33.24 27.36
C LEU A 359 26.43 -34.71 27.18
N THR A 360 26.41 -35.22 25.94
CA THR A 360 26.09 -36.62 25.63
C THR A 360 27.21 -37.56 26.09
N ASP A 361 28.47 -37.18 25.87
CA ASP A 361 29.63 -37.92 26.36
C ASP A 361 29.68 -37.97 27.89
N THR A 362 29.37 -36.84 28.55
CA THR A 362 29.33 -36.78 30.02
C THR A 362 28.21 -37.65 30.60
N MET A 363 27.10 -37.83 29.88
CA MET A 363 26.00 -38.72 30.29
C MET A 363 26.28 -40.21 30.04
N HIS A 364 27.22 -40.57 29.15
CA HIS A 364 27.60 -41.96 28.87
C HIS A 364 28.78 -42.49 29.70
N ILE A 365 29.45 -41.63 30.48
CA ILE A 365 30.56 -42.03 31.36
C ILE A 365 30.07 -42.62 32.71
N ASN A 366 28.76 -42.61 33.02
CA ASN A 366 28.24 -43.08 34.32
C ASN A 366 27.59 -44.48 34.31
N THR A 367 27.88 -45.34 33.33
CA THR A 367 27.29 -46.71 33.27
C THR A 367 28.28 -47.86 33.12
N GLN A 368 29.60 -47.61 33.19
CA GLN A 368 30.59 -48.68 33.24
C GLN A 368 31.68 -48.27 34.23
N ASP A 369 31.55 -48.76 35.47
CA ASP A 369 32.66 -49.12 36.37
C ASP A 369 32.13 -49.21 37.82
N GLU A 370 31.40 -50.28 38.16
CA GLU A 370 31.40 -50.87 39.52
C GLU A 370 30.87 -52.32 39.45
N GLU A 371 31.67 -53.25 38.92
CA GLU A 371 31.64 -54.66 39.35
C GLU A 371 33.06 -55.23 39.23
N GLU A 372 33.85 -55.17 40.31
CA GLU A 372 34.84 -56.19 40.71
C GLU A 372 35.50 -55.78 42.04
N GLY A 373 35.41 -56.61 43.08
CA GLY A 373 36.30 -56.48 44.26
C GLY A 373 35.82 -56.98 45.62
N GLN A 374 35.76 -58.31 45.79
CA GLN A 374 36.17 -59.11 46.97
C GLN A 374 36.06 -58.57 48.42
N ASP A 375 35.13 -59.18 49.17
CA ASP A 375 35.37 -60.13 50.28
C ASP A 375 36.52 -59.87 51.30
N ILE A 376 36.18 -59.43 52.54
CA ILE A 376 36.94 -59.70 53.79
C ILE A 376 36.00 -59.70 55.05
N SER A 377 35.74 -60.88 55.63
CA SER A 377 35.63 -61.36 57.06
C SER A 377 35.45 -60.38 58.25
N PRO A 378 34.91 -60.77 59.46
CA PRO A 378 35.22 -62.04 60.17
C PRO A 378 34.17 -62.68 61.14
N ASN A 379 34.53 -63.91 61.58
CA ASN A 379 34.04 -64.76 62.69
C ASN A 379 32.79 -65.62 62.50
#